data_AF-C5LVP9-F1
#
_entry.id   AF-C5LVP9-F1
#
_cell.length_a   1.000
_cell.length_b   1.000
_cell.length_c   1.000
_cell.angle_alpha   90.00
_cell.angle_beta   90.00
_cell.angle_gamma   90.00
#
_symmetry.space_group_name_H-M   'P 1'
#
loop_
_entity.id
_entity.type
_entity.pdbx_description
1 polymer ?
#
loop_
_entity_poly.entity_id
_entity_poly.type
_entity_poly.pdbx_seq_one_letter_code
_entity_poly.pdbx_strand_id
1 'polypeptide(L)'
;MHQRGKGRTVNSDTALVAMASLRWLLYLSSLLCSFARIPEDPVVFLQSYQRPIDKGKISIEFLLCQVRQAQLTRRRFPWGQQVAHSLFLNDVLPFASLSEEASDFRGCNGSSGHGSEFISFMQSLVKPCLDATCAVMTLNEKAWEFTKPPITFVAAPPNEADPYSLYDVIERKSSSCTGLALYLVAALRSVGVPARVAGTPHWNKGDVECPNGDKDAPCGNHNWVEAYIPEHGESPAGWAVVDQRSVPLRALNTSFFIPSPAHDQDGSTVNHTIYAASFAPPEMLLHECDYPVGLGVHPAKNFPLVFDWSYQSVPAWNTTVMYHNLAGRWYRENCPAAAAAEIV
;
A
#
# COMPACT_ATOMS: atom_id res chain seq x y z
N MET A 1 -16.91 -17.15 -70.60
CA MET A 1 -16.60 -15.85 -69.96
C MET A 1 -16.07 -16.11 -68.56
N HIS A 2 -14.79 -15.81 -68.33
CA HIS A 2 -14.06 -16.10 -67.10
C HIS A 2 -13.78 -14.74 -66.42
N GLN A 3 -14.20 -14.53 -65.17
CA GLN A 3 -13.74 -13.38 -64.37
C GLN A 3 -12.89 -13.87 -63.21
N ARG A 4 -11.65 -13.36 -63.15
CA ARG A 4 -10.66 -13.53 -62.09
C ARG A 4 -10.88 -12.46 -61.01
N GLY A 5 -10.92 -12.87 -59.75
CA GLY A 5 -10.81 -11.97 -58.59
C GLY A 5 -9.35 -11.54 -58.35
N LYS A 6 -9.12 -10.24 -58.14
CA LYS A 6 -7.83 -9.64 -57.80
C LYS A 6 -7.59 -9.72 -56.28
N GLY A 7 -6.48 -10.33 -55.87
CA GLY A 7 -5.96 -10.27 -54.50
C GLY A 7 -5.33 -8.90 -54.20
N ARG A 8 -5.59 -8.38 -53.00
CA ARG A 8 -4.90 -7.20 -52.44
C ARG A 8 -3.60 -7.66 -51.77
N THR A 9 -2.46 -7.25 -52.31
CA THR A 9 -1.16 -7.32 -51.64
C THR A 9 -1.05 -6.15 -50.66
N VAL A 10 -0.88 -6.45 -49.37
CA VAL A 10 -0.53 -5.46 -48.34
C VAL A 10 0.97 -5.18 -48.46
N ASN A 11 1.33 -3.91 -48.65
CA ASN A 11 2.73 -3.47 -48.80
C ASN A 11 3.53 -3.77 -47.53
N SER A 12 4.65 -4.48 -47.69
CA SER A 12 5.62 -4.82 -46.63
C SER A 12 6.26 -3.59 -45.97
N ASP A 13 6.30 -2.45 -46.67
CA ASP A 13 6.97 -1.23 -46.20
C ASP A 13 6.21 -0.52 -45.08
N THR A 14 4.87 -0.60 -45.07
CA THR A 14 4.05 -0.01 -44.00
C THR A 14 4.20 -0.74 -42.65
N ALA A 15 4.45 -2.05 -42.67
CA ALA A 15 4.70 -2.83 -41.45
C ALA A 15 6.10 -2.57 -40.87
N LEU A 16 7.09 -2.34 -41.74
CA LEU A 16 8.47 -2.05 -41.32
C LEU A 16 8.60 -0.67 -40.66
N VAL A 17 7.90 0.33 -41.22
CA VAL A 17 7.87 1.70 -40.66
C VAL A 17 7.13 1.74 -39.32
N ALA A 18 6.01 1.01 -39.18
CA ALA A 18 5.26 0.92 -37.93
C ALA A 18 6.08 0.25 -36.80
N MET A 19 6.83 -0.82 -37.12
CA MET A 19 7.71 -1.48 -36.15
C MET A 19 8.93 -0.63 -35.78
N ALA A 20 9.46 0.16 -36.71
CA ALA A 20 10.51 1.12 -36.42
C ALA A 20 10.01 2.23 -35.48
N SER A 21 8.82 2.81 -35.73
CA SER A 21 8.22 3.80 -34.84
C SER A 21 7.94 3.28 -33.42
N LEU A 22 7.55 2.01 -33.27
CA LEU A 22 7.32 1.40 -31.96
C LEU A 22 8.63 1.18 -31.19
N ARG A 23 9.71 0.77 -31.88
CA ARG A 23 11.05 0.66 -31.29
C ARG A 23 11.63 2.00 -30.88
N TRP A 24 11.41 3.05 -31.67
CA TRP A 24 11.82 4.41 -31.33
C TRP A 24 11.03 4.99 -30.17
N LEU A 25 9.72 4.70 -30.07
CA LEU A 25 8.89 5.08 -28.91
C LEU A 25 9.30 4.35 -27.62
N LEU A 26 9.62 3.05 -27.71
CA LEU A 26 10.17 2.28 -26.59
C LEU A 26 11.57 2.76 -26.16
N TYR A 27 12.40 3.17 -27.12
CA TYR A 27 13.70 3.79 -26.85
C TYR A 27 13.56 5.18 -26.22
N LEU A 28 12.62 6.01 -26.68
CA LEU A 28 12.35 7.32 -26.05
C LEU A 28 11.78 7.16 -24.64
N SER A 29 10.89 6.19 -24.42
CA SER A 29 10.39 5.83 -23.08
C SER A 29 11.52 5.42 -22.14
N SER A 30 12.47 4.60 -22.59
CA SER A 30 13.59 4.18 -21.76
C SER A 30 14.62 5.29 -21.49
N LEU A 31 14.80 6.22 -22.43
CA LEU A 31 15.62 7.42 -22.26
C LEU A 31 14.97 8.49 -21.36
N LEU A 32 13.65 8.64 -21.38
CA LEU A 32 12.93 9.56 -20.49
C LEU A 32 12.95 9.09 -19.02
N CYS A 33 13.14 7.80 -18.77
CA CYS A 33 13.39 7.25 -17.43
C CYS A 33 14.79 7.54 -16.86
N SER A 34 15.67 8.30 -17.53
CA SER A 34 17.10 8.37 -17.14
C SER A 34 17.52 9.55 -16.27
N PHE A 35 16.62 10.44 -15.86
CA PHE A 35 17.04 11.69 -15.16
C PHE A 35 16.69 11.77 -13.67
N ALA A 36 15.78 10.93 -13.16
CA ALA A 36 15.43 10.88 -11.74
C ALA A 36 14.97 9.47 -11.36
N ARG A 37 15.91 8.54 -11.23
CA ARG A 37 15.63 7.20 -10.69
C ARG A 37 15.85 7.14 -9.20
N ILE A 38 15.13 6.25 -8.52
CA ILE A 38 15.43 5.91 -7.14
C ILE A 38 16.80 5.20 -7.06
N PRO A 39 17.53 5.27 -5.94
CA PRO A 39 18.74 4.49 -5.77
C PRO A 39 18.45 2.98 -5.85
N GLU A 40 19.18 2.28 -6.72
CA GLU A 40 19.06 0.83 -6.90
C GLU A 40 19.64 0.04 -5.72
N ASP A 41 20.66 0.57 -5.04
CA ASP A 41 21.20 -0.08 -3.84
C ASP A 41 20.20 0.07 -2.68
N PRO A 42 19.73 -1.03 -2.06
CA PRO A 42 18.71 -0.97 -1.01
C PRO A 42 19.11 -0.16 0.22
N VAL A 43 20.40 -0.16 0.60
CA VAL A 43 20.87 0.61 1.76
C VAL A 43 20.91 2.09 1.41
N VAL A 44 21.42 2.43 0.23
CA VAL A 44 21.44 3.81 -0.27
C VAL A 44 20.02 4.34 -0.43
N PHE A 45 19.09 3.53 -0.92
CA PHE A 45 17.66 3.88 -1.00
C PHE A 45 17.11 4.27 0.37
N LEU A 46 17.31 3.42 1.38
CA LEU A 46 16.86 3.69 2.75
C LEU A 46 17.48 4.98 3.32
N GLN A 47 18.78 5.20 3.11
CA GLN A 47 19.46 6.41 3.58
C GLN A 47 18.99 7.67 2.85
N SER A 48 18.69 7.57 1.55
CA SER A 48 18.29 8.72 0.73
C SER A 48 16.90 9.25 1.09
N TYR A 49 15.98 8.34 1.44
CA TYR A 49 14.60 8.68 1.75
C TYR A 49 14.23 8.51 3.23
N GLN A 50 15.24 8.41 4.11
CA GLN A 50 15.05 8.37 5.55
C GLN A 50 14.21 9.57 6.04
N ARG A 51 13.20 9.27 6.85
CA ARG A 51 12.33 10.27 7.45
C ARG A 51 13.15 11.20 8.35
N PRO A 52 12.81 12.50 8.46
CA PRO A 52 13.54 13.44 9.31
C PRO A 52 13.72 12.97 10.75
N ILE A 53 12.73 12.27 11.32
CA ILE A 53 12.78 11.74 12.70
C ILE A 53 13.83 10.63 12.89
N ASP A 54 14.22 9.94 11.82
CA ASP A 54 15.18 8.83 11.82
C ASP A 54 16.62 9.28 11.57
N LYS A 55 16.82 10.47 10.98
CA LYS A 55 18.14 10.95 10.59
C LYS A 55 19.07 11.04 11.79
N GLY A 56 20.23 10.37 11.69
CA GLY A 56 21.23 10.29 12.76
C GLY A 56 20.90 9.32 13.90
N LYS A 57 19.74 8.65 13.88
CA LYS A 57 19.34 7.65 14.89
C LYS A 57 19.47 6.21 14.40
N ILE A 58 19.39 5.99 13.09
CA ILE A 58 19.45 4.65 12.50
C ILE A 58 20.89 4.30 12.12
N SER A 59 21.42 3.22 12.70
CA SER A 59 22.77 2.75 12.41
C SER A 59 22.86 2.06 11.04
N ILE A 60 24.06 2.07 10.45
CA ILE A 60 24.31 1.38 9.18
C ILE A 60 24.17 -0.14 9.33
N GLU A 61 24.55 -0.69 10.49
CA GLU A 61 24.41 -2.10 10.82
C GLU A 61 22.93 -2.53 10.83
N PHE A 62 22.05 -1.68 11.37
CA PHE A 62 20.62 -1.93 11.34
C PHE A 62 20.10 -1.96 9.88
N LEU A 63 20.46 -0.97 9.06
CA LEU A 63 20.05 -0.92 7.65
C LEU A 63 20.52 -2.15 6.86
N LEU A 64 21.80 -2.52 7.00
CA LEU A 64 22.37 -3.70 6.35
C LEU A 64 21.64 -4.97 6.76
N CYS A 65 21.30 -5.10 8.04
CA CYS A 65 20.53 -6.24 8.50
C CYS A 65 19.09 -6.23 7.95
N GLN A 66 18.39 -5.10 7.99
CA GLN A 66 17.02 -4.98 7.46
C GLN A 66 16.96 -5.38 5.98
N VAL A 67 17.92 -4.90 5.18
CA VAL A 67 18.08 -5.29 3.77
C VAL A 67 18.32 -6.79 3.63
N ARG A 68 19.27 -7.35 4.38
CA ARG A 68 19.59 -8.79 4.33
C ARG A 68 18.36 -9.64 4.65
N GLN A 69 17.63 -9.33 5.72
CA GLN A 69 16.45 -10.08 6.13
C GLN A 69 15.29 -9.93 5.15
N ALA A 70 15.02 -8.71 4.66
CA ALA A 70 14.01 -8.49 3.63
C ALA A 70 14.30 -9.28 2.35
N GLN A 71 15.56 -9.34 1.92
CA GLN A 71 15.98 -10.14 0.77
C GLN A 71 15.86 -11.66 1.01
N LEU A 72 16.15 -12.14 2.22
CA LEU A 72 15.94 -13.56 2.56
C LEU A 72 14.45 -13.93 2.48
N THR A 73 13.58 -13.11 3.07
CA THR A 73 12.13 -13.28 2.99
C THR A 73 11.63 -13.22 1.54
N ARG A 74 12.10 -12.24 0.75
CA ARG A 74 11.76 -12.09 -0.68
C ARG A 74 12.05 -13.37 -1.47
N ARG A 75 13.17 -14.04 -1.21
CA ARG A 75 13.52 -15.32 -1.86
C ARG A 75 12.73 -16.50 -1.32
N ARG A 76 12.32 -16.45 -0.04
CA ARG A 76 11.67 -17.57 0.65
C ARG A 76 10.25 -17.83 0.16
N PHE A 77 9.47 -16.77 -0.10
CA PHE A 77 8.05 -16.91 -0.40
C PHE A 77 7.72 -16.69 -1.88
N PRO A 78 6.78 -17.46 -2.47
CA PRO A 78 6.45 -17.37 -3.90
C PRO A 78 6.01 -15.97 -4.34
N TRP A 79 5.20 -15.27 -3.53
CA TRP A 79 4.77 -13.91 -3.83
C TRP A 79 5.93 -12.90 -3.77
N GLY A 80 6.86 -13.06 -2.83
CA GLY A 80 8.01 -12.17 -2.66
C GLY A 80 8.90 -12.13 -3.90
N GLN A 81 9.04 -13.27 -4.60
CA GLN A 81 9.82 -13.37 -5.83
C GLN A 81 9.17 -12.63 -7.02
N GLN A 82 7.87 -12.34 -6.96
CA GLN A 82 7.11 -11.66 -8.02
C GLN A 82 7.03 -10.14 -7.82
N VAL A 83 7.43 -9.64 -6.65
CA VAL A 83 7.40 -8.20 -6.34
C VAL A 83 8.45 -7.49 -7.20
N ALA A 84 8.08 -6.43 -7.93
CA ALA A 84 9.03 -5.61 -8.70
C ALA A 84 10.12 -4.97 -7.82
N HIS A 85 11.24 -4.51 -8.41
CA HIS A 85 12.37 -4.02 -7.61
C HIS A 85 12.03 -2.71 -6.90
N SER A 86 11.50 -1.73 -7.63
CA SER A 86 11.08 -0.44 -7.06
C SER A 86 10.01 -0.60 -5.97
N LEU A 87 9.04 -1.50 -6.21
CA LEU A 87 8.00 -1.84 -5.24
C LEU A 87 8.58 -2.51 -3.97
N PHE A 88 9.59 -3.37 -4.12
CA PHE A 88 10.29 -3.95 -2.97
C PHE A 88 11.02 -2.89 -2.16
N LEU A 89 11.74 -2.00 -2.82
CA LEU A 89 12.46 -0.91 -2.15
C LEU A 89 11.50 0.01 -1.38
N ASN A 90 10.36 0.37 -1.99
CA ASN A 90 9.46 1.36 -1.39
C ASN A 90 8.43 0.78 -0.41
N ASP A 91 7.92 -0.43 -0.65
CA ASP A 91 6.73 -0.94 0.04
C ASP A 91 6.97 -2.25 0.79
N VAL A 92 8.14 -2.89 0.64
CA VAL A 92 8.58 -4.01 1.49
C VAL A 92 9.66 -3.55 2.45
N LEU A 93 10.76 -3.01 1.93
CA LEU A 93 12.00 -2.79 2.67
C LEU A 93 11.90 -1.81 3.88
N PRO A 94 11.12 -0.72 3.85
CA PRO A 94 11.13 0.26 4.93
C PRO A 94 10.82 -0.33 6.29
N PHE A 95 11.45 0.24 7.32
CA PHE A 95 11.33 -0.17 8.73
C PHE A 95 10.25 0.60 9.50
N ALA A 96 9.52 1.48 8.79
CA ALA A 96 8.43 2.30 9.30
C ALA A 96 7.59 2.84 8.11
N SER A 97 6.48 3.52 8.41
CA SER A 97 5.49 3.97 7.42
C SER A 97 5.06 5.43 7.59
N LEU A 98 4.80 5.89 8.82
CA LEU A 98 4.30 7.24 9.13
C LEU A 98 5.34 7.99 9.98
N SER A 99 4.96 8.49 11.16
CA SER A 99 5.84 9.18 12.11
C SER A 99 6.25 8.31 13.32
N GLU A 100 5.93 7.01 13.31
CA GLU A 100 6.25 6.09 14.39
C GLU A 100 7.75 5.78 14.47
N GLU A 101 8.22 5.36 15.65
CA GLU A 101 9.60 4.93 15.81
C GLU A 101 9.94 3.73 14.91
N ALA A 102 11.14 3.78 14.31
CA ALA A 102 11.68 2.69 13.52
C ALA A 102 11.70 1.38 14.33
N SER A 103 11.11 0.32 13.78
CA SER A 103 10.93 -0.94 14.49
C SER A 103 11.69 -2.09 13.81
N ASP A 104 12.37 -2.91 14.61
CA ASP A 104 12.95 -4.18 14.15
C ASP A 104 11.88 -5.28 14.13
N PHE A 105 11.19 -5.46 13.01
CA PHE A 105 10.28 -6.59 12.81
C PHE A 105 10.89 -7.72 11.99
N ARG A 106 12.22 -7.72 11.79
CA ARG A 106 12.93 -8.70 10.97
C ARG A 106 14.00 -9.50 11.73
N GLY A 107 14.20 -9.23 13.02
CA GLY A 107 15.11 -9.98 13.87
C GLY A 107 16.57 -9.53 13.72
N CYS A 108 16.80 -8.24 13.55
CA CYS A 108 18.13 -7.64 13.43
C CYS A 108 18.89 -7.46 14.74
N ASN A 109 18.19 -7.42 15.87
CA ASN A 109 18.81 -7.39 17.20
C ASN A 109 19.17 -8.79 17.75
N GLY A 110 19.39 -9.77 16.87
CA GLY A 110 19.82 -11.13 17.22
C GLY A 110 18.66 -12.12 17.43
N SER A 111 19.03 -13.40 17.64
CA SER A 111 18.09 -14.55 17.65
C SER A 111 17.14 -14.61 18.85
N SER A 112 17.29 -13.72 19.84
CA SER A 112 16.50 -13.69 21.07
C SER A 112 15.78 -12.35 21.29
N GLY A 113 15.75 -11.46 20.29
CA GLY A 113 15.02 -10.20 20.37
C GLY A 113 13.56 -10.34 19.94
N HIS A 114 12.68 -9.44 20.40
CA HIS A 114 11.26 -9.42 20.02
C HIS A 114 11.04 -9.44 18.49
N GLY A 115 11.93 -8.83 17.71
CA GLY A 115 11.88 -8.86 16.25
C GLY A 115 12.02 -10.26 15.65
N SER A 116 12.88 -11.11 16.24
CA SER A 116 13.08 -12.51 15.81
C SER A 116 11.87 -13.38 16.14
N GLU A 117 11.25 -13.17 17.30
CA GLU A 117 10.00 -13.83 17.69
C GLU A 117 8.86 -13.41 16.76
N PHE A 118 8.75 -12.10 16.49
CA PHE A 118 7.74 -11.52 15.60
C PHE A 118 7.80 -12.12 14.20
N ILE A 119 8.96 -12.03 13.52
CA ILE A 119 9.08 -12.56 12.15
C ILE A 119 8.86 -14.08 12.12
N SER A 120 9.36 -14.82 13.12
CA SER A 120 9.17 -16.28 13.19
C SER A 120 7.69 -16.64 13.32
N PHE A 121 6.95 -15.91 14.16
CA PHE A 121 5.51 -16.08 14.29
C PHE A 121 4.77 -15.80 12.98
N MET A 122 5.01 -14.64 12.35
CA MET A 122 4.36 -14.29 11.08
C MET A 122 4.68 -15.30 9.96
N GLN A 123 5.93 -15.72 9.83
CA GLN A 123 6.33 -16.73 8.86
C GLN A 123 5.69 -18.10 9.13
N SER A 124 5.43 -18.44 10.40
CA SER A 124 4.74 -19.69 10.76
C SER A 124 3.28 -19.69 10.31
N LEU A 125 2.61 -18.54 10.41
CA LEU A 125 1.21 -18.38 10.01
C LEU A 125 1.04 -18.55 8.50
N VAL A 126 1.93 -17.93 7.69
CA VAL A 126 1.83 -17.96 6.23
C VAL A 126 2.49 -19.17 5.58
N LYS A 127 3.11 -20.07 6.35
CA LYS A 127 3.75 -21.29 5.83
C LYS A 127 2.85 -22.13 4.90
N PRO A 128 1.53 -22.26 5.15
CA PRO A 128 0.63 -23.00 4.26
C PRO A 128 0.22 -22.24 2.98
N CYS A 129 0.53 -20.94 2.88
CA CYS A 129 0.08 -20.11 1.76
C CYS A 129 0.95 -20.28 0.51
N LEU A 130 0.28 -20.28 -0.64
CA LEU A 130 0.92 -20.41 -1.96
C LEU A 130 1.00 -19.07 -2.71
N ASP A 131 0.15 -18.11 -2.36
CA ASP A 131 0.05 -16.80 -2.99
C ASP A 131 -0.06 -15.65 -1.97
N ALA A 132 0.06 -14.42 -2.46
CA ALA A 132 0.00 -13.21 -1.64
C ALA A 132 -1.37 -13.02 -0.98
N THR A 133 -2.46 -13.35 -1.67
CA THR A 133 -3.82 -13.23 -1.16
C THR A 133 -3.99 -14.08 0.10
N CYS A 134 -3.59 -15.35 0.07
CA CYS A 134 -3.60 -16.21 1.25
C CYS A 134 -2.76 -15.62 2.38
N ALA A 135 -1.54 -15.14 2.08
CA ALA A 135 -0.65 -14.59 3.10
C ALA A 135 -1.26 -13.34 3.77
N VAL A 136 -1.79 -12.41 2.98
CA VAL A 136 -2.44 -11.18 3.45
C VAL A 136 -3.63 -11.51 4.33
N MET A 137 -4.54 -12.36 3.85
CA MET A 137 -5.76 -12.70 4.60
C MET A 137 -5.45 -13.48 5.87
N THR A 138 -4.48 -14.39 5.82
CA THR A 138 -4.02 -15.14 7.00
C THR A 138 -3.44 -14.21 8.07
N LEU A 139 -2.62 -13.23 7.68
CA LEU A 139 -2.06 -12.27 8.62
C LEU A 139 -3.12 -11.30 9.15
N ASN A 140 -4.05 -10.83 8.32
CA ASN A 140 -5.15 -9.99 8.79
C ASN A 140 -6.08 -10.73 9.77
N GLU A 141 -6.20 -12.06 9.67
CA GLU A 141 -6.99 -12.86 10.61
C GLU A 141 -6.19 -13.17 11.89
N LYS A 142 -4.92 -13.59 11.77
CA LYS A 142 -4.20 -14.27 12.86
C LYS A 142 -3.00 -13.52 13.45
N ALA A 143 -2.47 -12.49 12.79
CA ALA A 143 -1.27 -11.80 13.27
C ALA A 143 -1.45 -11.18 14.67
N TRP A 144 -2.69 -10.85 15.04
CA TRP A 144 -3.05 -10.27 16.34
C TRP A 144 -2.83 -11.21 17.53
N GLU A 145 -2.77 -12.52 17.28
CA GLU A 145 -2.55 -13.54 18.31
C GLU A 145 -1.09 -13.67 18.75
N PHE A 146 -0.20 -12.81 18.23
CA PHE A 146 1.18 -12.68 18.69
C PHE A 146 1.24 -12.38 20.20
N THR A 147 0.27 -11.62 20.72
CA THR A 147 0.15 -11.31 22.15
C THR A 147 -0.97 -12.12 22.80
N LYS A 148 -0.90 -12.25 24.13
CA LYS A 148 -2.02 -12.75 24.95
C LYS A 148 -2.41 -11.72 26.02
N PRO A 149 -3.68 -11.25 26.05
CA PRO A 149 -4.73 -11.45 25.03
C PRO A 149 -4.34 -10.90 23.63
N PRO A 150 -5.05 -11.29 22.55
CA PRO A 150 -4.77 -10.79 21.20
C PRO A 150 -4.92 -9.27 21.11
N ILE A 151 -4.16 -8.64 20.22
CA ILE A 151 -4.23 -7.19 19.97
C ILE A 151 -5.63 -6.80 19.49
N THR A 152 -6.23 -5.78 20.10
CA THR A 152 -7.60 -5.32 19.79
C THR A 152 -7.67 -3.84 19.43
N PHE A 153 -8.76 -3.43 18.78
CA PHE A 153 -9.01 -2.02 18.52
C PHE A 153 -9.42 -1.30 19.80
N VAL A 154 -8.78 -0.18 20.09
CA VAL A 154 -9.17 0.82 21.08
C VAL A 154 -8.94 2.18 20.44
N ALA A 155 -10.00 2.97 20.28
CA ALA A 155 -9.89 4.30 19.70
C ALA A 155 -8.90 5.16 20.50
N ALA A 156 -8.08 5.94 19.80
CA ALA A 156 -7.16 6.86 20.44
C ALA A 156 -7.94 7.96 21.18
N PRO A 157 -7.47 8.39 22.36
CA PRO A 157 -7.96 9.62 22.95
C PRO A 157 -7.70 10.81 22.01
N PRO A 158 -8.61 11.80 21.93
CA PRO A 158 -8.48 12.96 21.03
C PRO A 158 -7.22 13.82 21.25
N ASN A 159 -6.50 13.61 22.36
CA ASN A 159 -5.37 14.40 22.82
C ASN A 159 -4.08 13.57 22.98
N GLU A 160 -4.03 12.35 22.46
CA GLU A 160 -2.84 11.49 22.49
C GLU A 160 -2.20 11.45 21.09
N ALA A 161 -0.87 11.53 21.03
CA ALA A 161 -0.15 11.24 19.80
C ALA A 161 -0.29 9.74 19.50
N ASP A 162 -0.91 9.42 18.37
CA ASP A 162 -1.36 8.07 18.02
C ASP A 162 -0.45 7.26 17.03
N PRO A 163 0.79 7.65 16.67
CA PRO A 163 1.66 6.78 15.88
C PRO A 163 2.39 5.81 16.82
N TYR A 164 1.64 4.87 17.42
CA TYR A 164 2.24 3.79 18.20
C TYR A 164 3.18 2.99 17.31
N SER A 165 4.44 2.85 17.73
CA SER A 165 5.37 1.94 17.07
C SER A 165 4.86 0.50 17.17
N LEU A 166 5.45 -0.41 16.40
CA LEU A 166 5.12 -1.82 16.48
C LEU A 166 5.17 -2.34 17.93
N TYR A 167 6.21 -1.95 18.67
CA TYR A 167 6.44 -2.42 20.02
C TYR A 167 5.47 -1.79 21.04
N ASP A 168 5.07 -0.54 20.84
CA ASP A 168 4.01 0.08 21.65
C ASP A 168 2.69 -0.67 21.50
N VAL A 169 2.32 -1.07 20.27
CA VAL A 169 1.11 -1.85 20.01
C VAL A 169 1.17 -3.23 20.67
N ILE A 170 2.33 -3.90 20.59
CA ILE A 170 2.57 -5.20 21.22
C ILE A 170 2.45 -5.10 22.74
N GLU A 171 3.05 -4.07 23.36
CA GLU A 171 3.03 -3.86 24.80
C GLU A 171 1.61 -3.54 25.30
N ARG A 172 0.93 -2.60 24.64
CA ARG A 172 -0.44 -2.18 24.98
C ARG A 172 -1.49 -3.24 24.67
N LYS A 173 -1.19 -4.17 23.76
CA LYS A 173 -2.13 -5.20 23.24
C LYS A 173 -3.41 -4.59 22.68
N SER A 174 -3.35 -3.32 22.32
CA SER A 174 -4.47 -2.55 21.82
C SER A 174 -3.97 -1.29 21.13
N SER A 175 -4.72 -0.82 20.14
CA SER A 175 -4.38 0.40 19.41
C SER A 175 -5.56 0.93 18.59
N SER A 176 -5.44 2.17 18.12
CA SER A 176 -6.37 2.78 17.17
C SER A 176 -6.23 2.16 15.77
N CYS A 177 -7.01 2.66 14.80
CA CYS A 177 -6.90 2.27 13.40
C CYS A 177 -5.48 2.51 12.85
N THR A 178 -4.80 3.59 13.28
CA THR A 178 -3.43 3.92 12.90
C THR A 178 -2.45 2.84 13.38
N GLY A 179 -2.40 2.54 14.67
CA GLY A 179 -1.44 1.56 15.18
C GLY A 179 -1.75 0.13 14.74
N LEU A 180 -3.03 -0.22 14.54
CA LEU A 180 -3.38 -1.50 13.90
C LEU A 180 -2.88 -1.56 12.44
N ALA A 181 -2.94 -0.44 11.68
CA ALA A 181 -2.36 -0.36 10.33
C ALA A 181 -0.85 -0.57 10.34
N LEU A 182 -0.15 0.14 11.25
CA LEU A 182 1.29 0.03 11.40
C LEU A 182 1.72 -1.40 11.75
N TYR A 183 1.00 -2.04 12.68
CA TYR A 183 1.23 -3.44 13.06
C TYR A 183 1.05 -4.39 11.88
N LEU A 184 -0.06 -4.28 11.14
CA LEU A 184 -0.35 -5.17 10.02
C LEU A 184 0.62 -4.93 8.85
N VAL A 185 1.00 -3.67 8.56
CA VAL A 185 2.04 -3.36 7.57
C VAL A 185 3.37 -3.99 7.96
N ALA A 186 3.79 -3.91 9.22
CA ALA A 186 5.00 -4.57 9.69
C ALA A 186 4.91 -6.10 9.53
N ALA A 187 3.77 -6.71 9.87
CA ALA A 187 3.53 -8.15 9.68
C ALA A 187 3.64 -8.57 8.21
N LEU A 188 2.97 -7.84 7.29
CA LEU A 188 2.99 -8.10 5.85
C LEU A 188 4.40 -7.93 5.25
N ARG A 189 5.08 -6.84 5.60
CA ARG A 189 6.46 -6.58 5.16
C ARG A 189 7.45 -7.58 5.72
N SER A 190 7.22 -8.13 6.92
CA SER A 190 8.07 -9.19 7.52
C SER A 190 8.07 -10.50 6.70
N VAL A 191 6.99 -10.75 5.95
CA VAL A 191 6.82 -11.91 5.05
C VAL A 191 6.92 -11.53 3.56
N GLY A 192 7.41 -10.33 3.24
CA GLY A 192 7.75 -9.91 1.89
C GLY A 192 6.56 -9.51 1.02
N VAL A 193 5.39 -9.27 1.63
CA VAL A 193 4.25 -8.65 0.95
C VAL A 193 4.44 -7.13 0.95
N PRO A 194 4.39 -6.45 -0.21
CA PRO A 194 4.42 -5.00 -0.25
C PRO A 194 3.15 -4.45 0.38
N ALA A 195 3.30 -3.56 1.35
CA ALA A 195 2.18 -2.99 2.08
C ALA A 195 2.45 -1.55 2.49
N ARG A 196 1.40 -0.73 2.59
CA ARG A 196 1.46 0.66 3.03
C ARG A 196 0.22 1.03 3.84
N VAL A 197 0.35 2.01 4.72
CA VAL A 197 -0.80 2.58 5.43
C VAL A 197 -1.58 3.45 4.45
N ALA A 198 -2.90 3.30 4.44
CA ALA A 198 -3.81 4.19 3.73
C ALA A 198 -4.81 4.80 4.70
N GLY A 199 -5.42 5.92 4.35
CA GLY A 199 -6.36 6.59 5.24
C GLY A 199 -6.97 7.86 4.69
N THR A 200 -8.04 8.32 5.32
CA THR A 200 -8.61 9.65 5.09
C THR A 200 -8.58 10.45 6.39
N PRO A 201 -8.13 11.72 6.37
CA PRO A 201 -8.11 12.55 7.56
C PRO A 201 -9.51 12.87 8.09
N HIS A 202 -10.51 12.93 7.22
CA HIS A 202 -11.88 13.24 7.61
C HIS A 202 -12.89 12.77 6.54
N TRP A 203 -13.95 12.09 6.97
CA TRP A 203 -14.98 11.61 6.04
C TRP A 203 -15.72 12.78 5.38
N ASN A 204 -15.81 12.78 4.04
CA ASN A 204 -16.72 13.69 3.36
C ASN A 204 -18.18 13.32 3.65
N LYS A 205 -18.94 14.27 4.22
CA LYS A 205 -20.39 14.17 4.46
C LYS A 205 -21.16 15.36 3.89
N GLY A 206 -20.56 16.14 2.99
CA GLY A 206 -21.16 17.37 2.48
C GLY A 206 -21.32 18.41 3.59
N ASP A 207 -22.51 19.02 3.70
CA ASP A 207 -22.78 20.15 4.60
C ASP A 207 -23.07 19.75 6.07
N VAL A 208 -22.76 18.51 6.47
CA VAL A 208 -22.97 18.08 7.87
C VAL A 208 -21.95 18.79 8.77
N GLU A 209 -22.46 19.60 9.71
CA GLU A 209 -21.62 20.22 10.73
C GLU A 209 -21.12 19.19 11.76
N CYS A 210 -19.84 19.30 12.11
CA CYS A 210 -19.14 18.44 13.07
C CYS A 210 -18.69 19.29 14.28
N PRO A 211 -19.62 19.76 15.13
CA PRO A 211 -19.30 20.67 16.22
C PRO A 211 -18.27 20.11 17.23
N ASN A 212 -18.12 18.78 17.31
CA ASN A 212 -17.11 18.12 18.14
C ASN A 212 -16.00 17.43 17.34
N GLY A 213 -15.89 17.72 16.04
CA GLY A 213 -14.91 17.11 15.13
C GLY A 213 -15.08 15.60 15.03
N ASP A 214 -13.96 14.86 15.04
CA ASP A 214 -13.93 13.39 14.87
C ASP A 214 -14.65 12.60 15.98
N LYS A 215 -15.10 13.26 17.07
CA LYS A 215 -15.95 12.64 18.09
C LYS A 215 -17.39 12.45 17.61
N ASP A 216 -17.83 13.27 16.66
CA ASP A 216 -19.15 13.13 16.08
C ASP A 216 -19.13 11.89 15.18
N ALA A 217 -20.02 10.93 15.45
CA ALA A 217 -20.14 9.69 14.66
C ALA A 217 -20.15 9.89 13.12
N PRO A 218 -20.73 10.97 12.54
CA PRO A 218 -20.63 11.21 11.09
C PRO A 218 -19.28 11.72 10.59
N CYS A 219 -18.37 12.15 11.47
CA CYS A 219 -17.22 13.00 11.16
C CYS A 219 -15.88 12.30 11.40
N GLY A 220 -15.85 10.97 11.31
CA GLY A 220 -14.67 10.18 11.65
C GLY A 220 -13.48 10.40 10.70
N ASN A 221 -12.33 9.93 11.15
CA ASN A 221 -11.18 9.63 10.32
C ASN A 221 -11.02 8.10 10.24
N HIS A 222 -10.21 7.58 9.32
CA HIS A 222 -9.87 6.16 9.33
C HIS A 222 -8.53 5.89 8.67
N ASN A 223 -7.77 4.93 9.21
CA ASN A 223 -6.54 4.40 8.65
C ASN A 223 -6.66 2.87 8.51
N TRP A 224 -6.25 2.35 7.36
CA TRP A 224 -6.24 0.93 7.02
C TRP A 224 -4.95 0.56 6.28
N VAL A 225 -4.91 -0.62 5.66
CA VAL A 225 -3.74 -1.09 4.90
C VAL A 225 -4.07 -1.29 3.42
N GLU A 226 -3.17 -0.86 2.55
CA GLU A 226 -3.12 -1.32 1.17
C GLU A 226 -1.99 -2.35 1.03
N ALA A 227 -2.30 -3.51 0.46
CA ALA A 227 -1.32 -4.56 0.16
C ALA A 227 -1.28 -4.80 -1.35
N TYR A 228 -0.09 -4.90 -1.93
CA TYR A 228 0.06 -5.23 -3.34
C TYR A 228 -0.03 -6.74 -3.54
N ILE A 229 -0.96 -7.17 -4.38
CA ILE A 229 -1.16 -8.57 -4.77
C ILE A 229 -0.53 -8.75 -6.15
N PRO A 230 0.56 -9.52 -6.29
CA PRO A 230 1.09 -9.91 -7.59
C PRO A 230 0.09 -10.75 -8.38
N GLU A 231 0.28 -10.84 -9.69
CA GLU A 231 -0.55 -11.65 -10.58
C GLU A 231 -0.54 -13.12 -10.14
N HIS A 232 -1.72 -13.74 -10.05
CA HIS A 232 -1.82 -15.15 -9.70
C HIS A 232 -3.03 -15.79 -10.40
N GLY A 233 -2.74 -16.74 -11.29
CA GLY A 233 -3.76 -17.32 -12.16
C GLY A 233 -4.33 -16.27 -13.11
N GLU A 234 -5.65 -16.10 -13.11
CA GLU A 234 -6.35 -15.10 -13.93
C GLU A 234 -6.56 -13.76 -13.18
N SER A 235 -6.19 -13.68 -11.90
CA SER A 235 -6.33 -12.46 -11.11
C SER A 235 -5.22 -11.47 -11.45
N PRO A 236 -5.53 -10.27 -11.96
CA PRO A 236 -4.52 -9.28 -12.29
C PRO A 236 -3.82 -8.77 -11.02
N ALA A 237 -2.57 -8.35 -11.17
CA ALA A 237 -1.85 -7.71 -10.09
C ALA A 237 -2.47 -6.34 -9.73
N GLY A 238 -2.37 -5.95 -8.46
CA GLY A 238 -2.83 -4.63 -8.04
C GLY A 238 -2.80 -4.40 -6.54
N TRP A 239 -2.96 -3.13 -6.16
CA TRP A 239 -3.19 -2.74 -4.78
C TRP A 239 -4.58 -3.17 -4.32
N ALA A 240 -4.64 -3.82 -3.16
CA ALA A 240 -5.86 -4.29 -2.53
C ALA A 240 -6.04 -3.66 -1.16
N VAL A 241 -7.28 -3.29 -0.84
CA VAL A 241 -7.65 -2.77 0.48
C VAL A 241 -7.74 -3.92 1.48
N VAL A 242 -7.09 -3.75 2.62
CA VAL A 242 -7.08 -4.66 3.76
C VAL A 242 -7.42 -3.85 4.99
N ASP A 243 -8.68 -3.88 5.37
CA ASP A 243 -9.14 -3.25 6.60
C ASP A 243 -8.97 -4.24 7.77
N GLN A 244 -8.43 -3.74 8.87
CA GLN A 244 -7.88 -4.59 9.93
C GLN A 244 -9.01 -5.26 10.67
N ARG A 245 -8.98 -6.60 10.71
CA ARG A 245 -10.01 -7.41 11.38
C ARG A 245 -11.45 -7.19 10.86
N SER A 246 -11.63 -6.67 9.65
CA SER A 246 -12.96 -6.46 9.07
C SER A 246 -13.72 -7.76 8.93
N VAL A 247 -15.05 -7.74 9.11
CA VAL A 247 -15.91 -8.91 9.00
C VAL A 247 -16.83 -8.75 7.78
N PRO A 248 -16.93 -9.74 6.86
CA PRO A 248 -16.26 -11.04 6.92
C PRO A 248 -14.75 -10.91 6.69
N LEU A 249 -13.96 -11.60 7.52
CA LEU A 249 -12.49 -11.61 7.58
C LEU A 249 -11.79 -12.14 6.32
N ARG A 250 -12.48 -12.23 5.18
CA ARG A 250 -12.11 -13.12 4.07
C ARG A 250 -12.17 -12.51 2.67
N ALA A 251 -12.39 -11.21 2.53
CA ALA A 251 -12.32 -10.57 1.22
C ALA A 251 -11.41 -9.33 1.23
N LEU A 252 -10.39 -9.36 0.37
CA LEU A 252 -9.70 -8.15 -0.06
C LEU A 252 -10.71 -7.17 -0.65
N ASN A 253 -10.39 -5.88 -0.64
CA ASN A 253 -11.24 -4.85 -1.23
C ASN A 253 -12.63 -4.72 -0.57
N THR A 254 -12.75 -5.16 0.68
CA THR A 254 -13.95 -4.99 1.50
C THR A 254 -13.60 -4.34 2.82
N SER A 255 -14.48 -3.46 3.30
CA SER A 255 -14.35 -2.70 4.54
C SER A 255 -15.71 -2.08 4.86
N PHE A 256 -15.94 -1.68 6.12
CA PHE A 256 -17.09 -0.81 6.43
C PHE A 256 -17.01 0.54 5.69
N PHE A 257 -15.82 0.92 5.22
CA PHE A 257 -15.59 2.15 4.49
C PHE A 257 -15.98 2.07 3.00
N ILE A 258 -16.18 0.85 2.47
CA ILE A 258 -16.49 0.60 1.05
C ILE A 258 -17.86 -0.11 0.96
N PRO A 259 -18.82 0.35 0.13
CA PRO A 259 -18.67 1.39 -0.90
C PRO A 259 -18.74 2.83 -0.36
N SER A 260 -19.41 3.08 0.76
CA SER A 260 -19.53 4.39 1.41
C SER A 260 -19.04 4.26 2.85
N PRO A 261 -18.28 5.22 3.39
CA PRO A 261 -18.03 6.59 2.88
C PRO A 261 -17.01 6.76 1.74
N ALA A 262 -16.31 5.72 1.29
CA ALA A 262 -15.27 5.81 0.25
C ALA A 262 -15.74 6.51 -1.04
N HIS A 263 -16.95 6.19 -1.51
CA HIS A 263 -17.59 6.80 -2.68
C HIS A 263 -17.69 8.32 -2.59
N ASP A 264 -17.93 8.84 -1.39
CA ASP A 264 -18.25 10.25 -1.18
C ASP A 264 -16.99 11.12 -1.00
N GLN A 265 -15.81 10.50 -0.88
CA GLN A 265 -14.55 11.21 -0.66
C GLN A 265 -14.17 12.09 -1.85
N ASP A 266 -13.48 13.21 -1.58
CA ASP A 266 -13.07 14.19 -2.59
C ASP A 266 -11.55 14.37 -2.59
N GLY A 267 -10.91 13.77 -3.60
CA GLY A 267 -9.47 13.80 -3.82
C GLY A 267 -8.90 15.17 -4.18
N SER A 268 -9.73 16.20 -4.38
CA SER A 268 -9.28 17.57 -4.62
C SER A 268 -9.02 18.37 -3.33
N THR A 269 -9.47 17.86 -2.18
CA THR A 269 -9.35 18.53 -0.88
C THR A 269 -8.41 17.77 0.06
N VAL A 270 -7.71 18.48 0.93
CA VAL A 270 -6.79 17.84 1.88
C VAL A 270 -7.54 16.96 2.88
N ASN A 271 -8.69 17.40 3.38
CA ASN A 271 -9.41 16.70 4.45
C ASN A 271 -10.12 15.43 3.97
N HIS A 272 -10.56 15.40 2.71
CA HIS A 272 -11.38 14.29 2.18
C HIS A 272 -10.66 13.45 1.13
N THR A 273 -9.36 13.65 0.95
CA THR A 273 -8.55 12.77 0.12
C THR A 273 -8.29 11.46 0.85
N ILE A 274 -8.34 10.36 0.11
CA ILE A 274 -7.81 9.07 0.57
C ILE A 274 -6.34 9.01 0.16
N TYR A 275 -5.48 8.94 1.17
CA TYR A 275 -4.03 8.89 1.03
C TYR A 275 -3.51 7.48 1.20
N ALA A 276 -2.39 7.15 0.55
CA ALA A 276 -1.57 5.99 0.86
C ALA A 276 -0.12 6.40 1.07
N ALA A 277 0.46 6.09 2.22
CA ALA A 277 1.82 6.49 2.59
C ALA A 277 2.86 5.87 1.64
N SER A 278 3.95 6.59 1.41
CA SER A 278 5.08 6.16 0.60
C SER A 278 6.38 6.49 1.32
N PHE A 279 7.41 5.64 1.17
CA PHE A 279 8.70 5.88 1.81
C PHE A 279 9.55 6.87 0.99
N ALA A 280 9.68 6.61 -0.31
CA ALA A 280 10.23 7.57 -1.26
C ALA A 280 9.14 8.56 -1.70
N PRO A 281 9.53 9.80 -2.10
CA PRO A 281 8.62 10.72 -2.78
C PRO A 281 7.98 10.06 -4.01
N PRO A 282 6.64 10.04 -4.11
CA PRO A 282 5.91 9.46 -5.24
C PRO A 282 6.38 9.96 -6.61
N GLU A 283 6.84 11.20 -6.70
CA GLU A 283 7.39 11.78 -7.93
C GLU A 283 8.60 11.01 -8.45
N MET A 284 9.43 10.47 -7.55
CA MET A 284 10.57 9.64 -7.93
C MET A 284 10.12 8.26 -8.43
N LEU A 285 9.03 7.73 -7.86
CA LEU A 285 8.49 6.42 -8.23
C LEU A 285 7.72 6.45 -9.57
N LEU A 286 7.19 7.61 -9.98
CA LEU A 286 6.59 7.79 -11.31
C LEU A 286 7.58 7.56 -12.46
N HIS A 287 8.88 7.66 -12.20
CA HIS A 287 9.93 7.41 -13.18
C HIS A 287 10.35 5.93 -13.28
N GLU A 288 9.86 5.08 -12.38
CA GLU A 288 10.18 3.66 -12.34
C GLU A 288 9.15 2.85 -13.14
N CYS A 289 9.58 2.29 -14.27
CA CYS A 289 8.70 1.52 -15.16
C CYS A 289 8.04 0.30 -14.49
N ASP A 290 8.64 -0.22 -13.41
CA ASP A 290 8.19 -1.41 -12.70
C ASP A 290 7.40 -1.08 -11.41
N TYR A 291 7.19 0.21 -11.07
CA TYR A 291 6.37 0.60 -9.94
C TYR A 291 4.87 0.65 -10.31
N PRO A 292 4.01 -0.15 -9.66
CA PRO A 292 2.60 -0.20 -10.00
C PRO A 292 1.81 0.92 -9.31
N VAL A 293 1.78 2.10 -9.93
CA VAL A 293 1.08 3.28 -9.39
C VAL A 293 -0.42 3.02 -9.21
N GLY A 294 -1.05 2.32 -10.15
CA GLY A 294 -2.50 2.10 -10.18
C GLY A 294 -3.26 3.18 -10.95
N LEU A 295 -4.46 2.85 -11.44
CA LEU A 295 -5.28 3.76 -12.23
C LEU A 295 -5.86 4.88 -11.37
N GLY A 296 -5.65 6.14 -11.79
CA GLY A 296 -6.17 7.33 -11.08
C GLY A 296 -5.45 7.65 -9.77
N VAL A 297 -4.28 7.05 -9.55
CA VAL A 297 -3.42 7.33 -8.41
C VAL A 297 -2.39 8.39 -8.80
N HIS A 298 -2.23 9.41 -7.96
CA HIS A 298 -1.37 10.56 -8.23
C HIS A 298 -0.53 10.92 -7.00
N PRO A 299 0.65 11.55 -7.15
CA PRO A 299 1.35 12.12 -6.01
C PRO A 299 0.48 13.08 -5.20
N ALA A 300 0.54 12.94 -3.87
CA ALA A 300 0.02 13.91 -2.92
C ALA A 300 1.17 14.59 -2.20
N LYS A 301 0.92 15.80 -1.68
CA LYS A 301 1.93 16.59 -0.97
C LYS A 301 2.55 15.83 0.20
N ASN A 302 1.71 15.27 1.07
CA ASN A 302 2.11 14.46 2.21
C ASN A 302 0.90 13.67 2.73
N PHE A 303 1.14 12.61 3.51
CA PHE A 303 0.11 11.94 4.30
C PHE A 303 -0.21 12.83 5.51
N PRO A 304 -1.45 13.31 5.70
CA PRO A 304 -1.79 14.10 6.88
C PRO A 304 -1.94 13.20 8.11
N LEU A 305 -1.28 13.56 9.20
CA LEU A 305 -1.41 12.87 10.49
C LEU A 305 -2.44 13.62 11.33
N VAL A 306 -3.63 13.05 11.52
CA VAL A 306 -4.75 13.71 12.24
C VAL A 306 -4.40 14.08 13.69
N PHE A 307 -3.44 13.39 14.28
CA PHE A 307 -2.90 13.64 15.62
C PHE A 307 -1.72 14.65 15.63
N ASP A 308 -1.14 14.99 14.48
CA ASP A 308 -0.07 15.99 14.32
C ASP A 308 -0.02 16.56 12.90
N TRP A 309 -0.89 17.55 12.63
CA TRP A 309 -0.95 18.25 11.33
C TRP A 309 0.32 19.03 10.97
N SER A 310 1.22 19.26 11.95
CA SER A 310 2.48 19.95 11.70
C SER A 310 3.52 19.04 11.04
N TYR A 311 3.37 17.72 11.19
CA TYR A 311 4.27 16.73 10.59
C TYR A 311 3.94 16.49 9.12
N GLN A 312 4.65 17.17 8.22
CA GLN A 312 4.41 17.12 6.77
C GLN A 312 5.44 16.28 6.00
N SER A 313 6.22 15.44 6.68
CA SER A 313 7.35 14.72 6.05
C SER A 313 7.05 13.27 5.66
N VAL A 314 5.81 12.81 5.72
CA VAL A 314 5.41 11.49 5.19
C VAL A 314 4.98 11.67 3.73
N PRO A 315 5.73 11.18 2.73
CA PRO A 315 5.26 11.20 1.34
C PRO A 315 4.00 10.35 1.17
N ALA A 316 3.14 10.69 0.20
CA ALA A 316 1.89 9.95 -0.01
C ALA A 316 1.39 10.00 -1.44
N TRP A 317 0.66 8.97 -1.80
CA TRP A 317 -0.19 8.93 -2.97
C TRP A 317 -1.60 9.41 -2.62
N ASN A 318 -2.25 10.12 -3.52
CA ASN A 318 -3.70 10.27 -3.57
C ASN A 318 -4.28 9.07 -4.30
N THR A 319 -5.05 8.26 -3.58
CA THR A 319 -5.66 7.04 -4.11
C THR A 319 -7.17 7.15 -4.24
N THR A 320 -7.79 8.31 -4.02
CA THR A 320 -9.26 8.48 -3.99
C THR A 320 -9.97 7.86 -5.20
N VAL A 321 -9.46 8.04 -6.42
CA VAL A 321 -10.07 7.46 -7.64
C VAL A 321 -10.07 5.92 -7.63
N MET A 322 -9.04 5.28 -7.04
CA MET A 322 -9.03 3.83 -6.85
C MET A 322 -10.21 3.38 -5.98
N TYR A 323 -10.54 4.13 -4.92
CA TYR A 323 -11.66 3.83 -4.02
C TYR A 323 -13.01 4.12 -4.66
N HIS A 324 -13.13 5.19 -5.45
CA HIS A 324 -14.33 5.44 -6.27
C HIS A 324 -14.59 4.27 -7.23
N ASN A 325 -13.54 3.76 -7.89
CA ASN A 325 -13.65 2.61 -8.78
C ASN A 325 -14.08 1.34 -8.04
N LEU A 326 -13.57 1.12 -6.81
CA LEU A 326 -13.98 0.02 -5.94
C LEU A 326 -15.45 0.12 -5.53
N ALA A 327 -15.89 1.29 -5.06
CA ALA A 327 -17.27 1.55 -4.70
C ALA A 327 -18.21 1.39 -5.90
N GLY A 328 -17.85 1.93 -7.06
CA GLY A 328 -18.63 1.80 -8.29
C GLY A 328 -18.77 0.35 -8.76
N ARG A 329 -17.72 -0.48 -8.64
CA ARG A 329 -17.83 -1.93 -8.87
C ARG A 329 -18.84 -2.58 -7.93
N TRP A 330 -18.74 -2.29 -6.64
CA TRP A 330 -19.67 -2.81 -5.65
C TRP A 330 -21.13 -2.46 -5.99
N TYR A 331 -21.42 -1.20 -6.35
CA TYR A 331 -22.77 -0.78 -6.73
C TYR A 331 -23.28 -1.49 -7.98
N ARG A 332 -22.45 -1.69 -9.01
CA ARG A 332 -22.86 -2.43 -10.22
C ARG A 332 -23.18 -3.89 -9.92
N GLU A 333 -22.44 -4.53 -9.02
CA GLU A 333 -22.62 -5.94 -8.67
C GLU A 333 -23.80 -6.16 -7.71
N ASN A 334 -24.05 -5.23 -6.78
CA ASN A 334 -25.01 -5.42 -5.68
C ASN A 334 -26.30 -4.58 -5.83
N CYS A 335 -26.32 -3.60 -6.73
CA CYS A 335 -27.47 -2.72 -6.99
C CYS A 335 -27.78 -2.61 -8.51
N PRO A 336 -28.14 -3.72 -9.19
CA PRO A 336 -28.30 -3.75 -10.64
C PRO A 336 -29.36 -2.78 -11.20
N ALA A 337 -30.34 -2.37 -10.39
CA ALA A 337 -31.34 -1.36 -10.78
C ALA A 337 -30.74 0.06 -10.92
N ALA A 338 -29.68 0.39 -10.17
CA ALA A 338 -28.99 1.67 -10.26
C ALA A 338 -28.02 1.71 -11.46
N ALA A 339 -27.39 0.57 -11.79
CA ALA A 339 -26.50 0.46 -12.96
C ALA A 339 -27.23 0.67 -14.31
N ALA A 340 -28.54 0.44 -14.36
CA ALA A 340 -29.36 0.71 -15.55
C ALA A 340 -29.69 2.20 -15.74
N ALA A 341 -29.56 3.03 -14.70
CA ALA A 341 -29.90 4.46 -14.75
C ALA A 341 -28.75 5.34 -15.30
N GLU A 342 -27.51 4.83 -15.33
CA GLU A 342 -26.35 5.53 -15.92
C GLU A 342 -26.22 5.35 -17.45
N ILE A 343 -27.12 4.59 -18.09
CA ILE A 343 -27.13 4.32 -19.54
C ILE A 343 -28.28 5.06 -20.26
N VAL A 344 -28.79 6.18 -19.72
CA VAL A 344 -29.80 7.02 -20.39
C VAL A 344 -29.29 8.43 -20.63
#